data_AF-A0A5B8Z6Q0-F1
#
_entry.id   AF-A0A5B8Z6Q0-F1
#
_cell.length_a   1.000
_cell.length_b   1.000
_cell.length_c   1.000
_cell.angle_alpha   90.00
_cell.angle_beta   90.00
_cell.angle_gamma   90.00
#
_symmetry.space_group_name_H-M   'P 1'
#
loop_
_entity.id
_entity.type
_entity.pdbx_description
1 polymer ?
#
loop_
_entity_poly.entity_id
_entity_poly.type
_entity_poly.pdbx_seq_one_letter_code
_entity_poly.pdbx_strand_id
1 'polypeptide(L)'
;MTNILTYITFAMVVIIFVFMLFTLVGWRWIMKKIVKKMGKIILTDSYQENIMELMPGLRHLGIQNMLENSLRAESGDVLHRPLGSSKKWPHLDPITFIPAQTTPFAISGDEDVDVKVTIGPKAKKPMKIKIPLMISGMAYGIALSEEVRLSLAEAANNTGTAINSGEGGIMPEELNAAGNYIVQFSKTEWSKEENLFKRANAIEIKLGQGALFAVGGRISPDNLTGRAREIMGLKENETAVIYDNFFENQTLKDLKGLVDELRQISGGVPIGVKMGAGGKIEEDIDHVIEMGIDYIAIDGGQAATLGAAPILSDDFGIPTLHAIFRASKHLEKRKMKGQISLIASGGLFTPGHFLKVLALGADAVYVGSAMLFVVSHHQVLNALPFEPPTQVVWNQGKFKDQFDKETGVKTAEKFLTSSTEEMKMALRAMGKRSLKELSKKDLVSYDELTAKMIGIPFSFEPWEN
;
A
#
# COMPACT_ATOMS: atom_id res chain seq x y z
N MET A 1 -50.81 22.12 34.71
CA MET A 1 -49.63 22.32 33.84
C MET A 1 -49.51 21.26 32.73
N THR A 2 -50.03 20.05 32.94
CA THR A 2 -49.95 18.91 31.99
C THR A 2 -50.66 19.12 30.64
N ASN A 3 -51.79 19.85 30.61
CA ASN A 3 -52.56 20.04 29.36
C ASN A 3 -51.93 21.06 28.39
N ILE A 4 -51.21 22.07 28.89
CA ILE A 4 -50.58 23.09 28.04
C ILE A 4 -49.44 22.48 27.22
N LEU A 5 -48.66 21.59 27.84
CA LEU A 5 -47.55 20.91 27.19
C LEU A 5 -48.03 19.97 26.06
N THR A 6 -49.20 19.35 26.21
CA THR A 6 -49.82 18.48 25.20
C THR A 6 -50.32 19.30 23.99
N TYR A 7 -50.91 20.47 24.21
CA TYR A 7 -51.31 21.36 23.11
C TYR A 7 -50.10 21.92 22.34
N ILE A 8 -49.02 22.27 23.04
CA ILE A 8 -47.78 22.75 22.40
C ILE A 8 -47.13 21.65 21.57
N THR A 9 -47.02 20.43 22.09
CA THR A 9 -46.46 19.29 21.34
C THR A 9 -47.33 18.91 20.14
N PHE A 10 -48.65 18.88 20.28
CA PHE A 10 -49.56 18.65 19.15
C PHE A 10 -49.42 19.73 18.06
N ALA A 11 -49.36 21.01 18.45
CA ALA A 11 -49.14 22.11 17.51
C ALA A 11 -47.79 21.99 16.78
N MET A 12 -46.71 21.62 17.48
CA MET A 12 -45.40 21.36 16.85
C MET A 12 -45.46 20.21 15.84
N VAL A 13 -46.12 19.10 16.17
CA VAL A 13 -46.27 17.94 15.26
C VAL A 13 -47.07 18.34 14.02
N VAL A 14 -48.14 19.10 14.18
CA VAL A 14 -48.94 19.61 13.04
C VAL A 14 -48.10 20.55 12.17
N ILE A 15 -47.31 21.45 12.76
CA ILE A 15 -46.42 22.35 12.01
C ILE A 15 -45.37 21.56 11.23
N ILE A 16 -44.72 20.57 11.84
CA ILE A 16 -43.74 19.71 11.18
C ILE A 16 -44.40 18.91 10.05
N PHE A 17 -45.60 18.38 10.27
CA PHE A 17 -46.35 17.62 9.27
C PHE A 17 -46.75 18.50 8.07
N VAL A 18 -47.26 19.71 8.33
CA VAL A 18 -47.59 20.69 7.28
C VAL A 18 -46.34 21.14 6.53
N PHE A 19 -45.22 21.37 7.23
CA PHE A 19 -43.94 21.69 6.60
C PHE A 19 -43.44 20.53 5.73
N MET A 20 -43.54 19.29 6.20
CA MET A 20 -43.17 18.09 5.45
C MET A 20 -44.05 17.90 4.21
N LEU A 21 -45.37 18.14 4.32
CA LEU A 21 -46.28 18.11 3.18
C LEU A 21 -45.99 19.24 2.18
N PHE A 22 -45.65 20.43 2.68
CA PHE A 22 -45.27 21.56 1.84
C PHE A 22 -43.93 21.33 1.13
N THR A 23 -42.94 20.71 1.79
CA THR A 23 -41.69 20.34 1.14
C THR A 23 -41.94 19.23 0.13
N LEU A 24 -42.72 18.18 0.44
CA LEU A 24 -43.06 17.09 -0.49
C LEU A 24 -43.80 17.60 -1.74
N VAL A 25 -44.80 18.48 -1.58
CA VAL A 25 -45.62 18.99 -2.70
C VAL A 25 -44.94 20.15 -3.42
N GLY A 26 -44.26 21.03 -2.67
CA GLY A 26 -43.61 22.24 -3.17
C GLY A 26 -42.22 22.01 -3.76
N TRP A 27 -41.57 20.86 -3.48
CA TRP A 27 -40.22 20.54 -3.96
C TRP A 27 -40.10 20.68 -5.49
N ARG A 28 -41.08 20.18 -6.25
CA ARG A 28 -41.06 20.28 -7.72
C ARG A 28 -41.07 21.73 -8.21
N TRP A 29 -41.82 22.60 -7.55
CA TRP A 29 -41.89 24.03 -7.90
C TRP A 29 -40.61 24.78 -7.49
N ILE A 30 -40.08 24.51 -6.30
CA ILE A 30 -38.81 25.07 -5.81
C ILE A 30 -37.68 24.64 -6.75
N MET A 31 -37.57 23.34 -7.05
CA MET A 31 -36.58 22.81 -7.98
C MET A 31 -36.73 23.43 -9.38
N LYS A 32 -37.96 23.58 -9.89
CA LYS A 32 -38.20 24.25 -11.17
C LYS A 32 -37.69 25.70 -11.17
N LYS A 33 -37.88 26.44 -10.06
CA LYS A 33 -37.37 27.81 -9.92
C LYS A 33 -35.83 27.85 -9.84
N ILE A 34 -35.23 26.97 -9.04
CA ILE A 34 -33.77 26.85 -8.92
C ILE A 34 -33.17 26.52 -10.29
N VAL A 35 -33.69 25.50 -10.98
CA VAL A 35 -33.24 25.10 -12.32
C VAL A 35 -33.44 26.22 -13.33
N LYS A 36 -34.57 26.94 -13.32
CA LYS A 36 -34.78 28.07 -14.24
C LYS A 36 -33.80 29.22 -13.99
N LYS A 37 -33.50 29.51 -12.71
CA LYS A 37 -32.55 30.57 -12.33
C LYS A 37 -31.11 30.18 -12.68
N MET A 38 -30.68 28.98 -12.29
CA MET A 38 -29.36 28.45 -12.62
C MET A 38 -29.19 28.26 -14.12
N GLY A 39 -30.20 27.73 -14.81
CA GLY A 39 -30.20 27.55 -16.26
C GLY A 39 -30.11 28.87 -17.01
N LYS A 40 -30.75 29.93 -16.52
CA LYS A 40 -30.56 31.27 -17.08
C LYS A 40 -29.10 31.72 -16.92
N ILE A 41 -28.56 31.67 -15.70
CA ILE A 41 -27.15 32.02 -15.42
C ILE A 41 -26.20 31.25 -16.34
N ILE A 42 -26.32 29.92 -16.38
CA ILE A 42 -25.44 29.04 -17.16
C ILE A 42 -25.58 29.23 -18.67
N LEU A 43 -26.78 29.54 -19.18
CA LEU A 43 -27.03 29.60 -20.63
C LEU A 43 -26.99 31.03 -21.21
N THR A 44 -27.10 32.08 -20.39
CA THR A 44 -27.18 33.47 -20.88
C THR A 44 -26.05 34.37 -20.42
N ASP A 45 -25.39 34.07 -19.31
CA ASP A 45 -24.33 34.94 -18.80
C ASP A 45 -23.06 34.80 -19.65
N SER A 46 -22.27 35.89 -19.70
CA SER A 46 -21.02 35.93 -20.45
C SER A 46 -20.06 34.85 -19.94
N TYR A 47 -19.25 34.27 -20.82
CA TYR A 47 -18.42 33.11 -20.46
C TYR A 47 -17.49 33.39 -19.26
N GLN A 48 -17.00 34.62 -19.13
CA GLN A 48 -16.10 35.08 -18.07
C GLN A 48 -16.78 35.26 -16.70
N GLU A 49 -18.10 35.44 -16.68
CA GLU A 49 -18.89 35.58 -15.45
C GLU A 49 -19.68 34.31 -15.13
N ASN A 50 -19.53 33.29 -15.98
CA ASN A 50 -20.28 32.06 -15.94
C ASN A 50 -19.44 30.96 -15.30
N ILE A 51 -20.07 30.18 -14.42
CA ILE A 51 -19.42 29.02 -13.79
C ILE A 51 -18.88 28.00 -14.81
N MET A 52 -19.33 28.05 -16.07
CA MET A 52 -18.80 27.27 -17.18
C MET A 52 -17.34 27.59 -17.52
N GLU A 53 -16.79 28.75 -17.15
CA GLU A 53 -15.35 29.04 -17.25
C GLU A 53 -14.50 28.04 -16.45
N LEU A 54 -15.07 27.50 -15.37
CA LEU A 54 -14.45 26.48 -14.56
C LEU A 54 -14.17 25.22 -15.39
N MET A 55 -14.93 24.93 -16.45
CA MET A 55 -14.75 23.70 -17.24
C MET A 55 -13.40 23.65 -17.99
N PRO A 56 -12.99 24.65 -18.78
CA PRO A 56 -11.62 24.73 -19.31
C PRO A 56 -10.57 24.70 -18.21
N GLY A 57 -10.79 25.42 -17.10
CA GLY A 57 -9.88 25.43 -15.96
C GLY A 57 -9.67 24.03 -15.38
N LEU A 58 -10.75 23.29 -15.10
CA LEU A 58 -10.70 21.93 -14.57
C LEU A 58 -10.10 20.93 -15.57
N ARG A 59 -10.34 21.11 -16.87
CA ARG A 59 -9.73 20.26 -17.91
C ARG A 59 -8.25 20.53 -18.08
N HIS A 60 -7.83 21.80 -18.00
CA HIS A 60 -6.44 22.20 -18.19
C HIS A 60 -5.60 21.92 -16.95
N LEU A 61 -6.07 22.33 -15.77
CA LEU A 61 -5.37 22.15 -14.49
C LEU A 61 -5.55 20.73 -13.94
N GLY A 62 -6.71 20.10 -14.17
CA GLY A 62 -7.13 18.91 -13.47
C GLY A 62 -7.82 19.25 -12.13
N ILE A 63 -8.93 18.57 -11.82
CA ILE A 63 -9.72 18.80 -10.60
C ILE A 63 -8.84 18.66 -9.34
N GLN A 64 -7.99 17.63 -9.30
CA GLN A 64 -7.11 17.38 -8.16
C GLN A 64 -6.11 18.52 -7.95
N ASN A 65 -5.38 18.94 -8.99
CA ASN A 65 -4.39 20.01 -8.87
C ASN A 65 -5.04 21.33 -8.46
N MET A 66 -6.24 21.63 -8.99
CA MET A 66 -6.99 22.83 -8.57
C MET A 66 -7.28 22.79 -7.07
N LEU A 67 -7.87 21.71 -6.57
CA LEU A 67 -8.21 21.58 -5.15
C LEU A 67 -6.97 21.60 -4.26
N GLU A 68 -5.91 20.88 -4.64
CA GLU A 68 -4.65 20.92 -3.90
C GLU A 68 -4.03 22.33 -3.90
N ASN A 69 -4.08 23.07 -5.01
CA ASN A 69 -3.58 24.44 -5.05
C ASN A 69 -4.41 25.39 -4.17
N SER A 70 -5.74 25.21 -4.12
CA SER A 70 -6.57 25.94 -3.17
C SER A 70 -6.22 25.61 -1.72
N LEU A 71 -5.96 24.34 -1.39
CA LEU A 71 -5.51 23.94 -0.05
C LEU A 71 -4.14 24.57 0.30
N ARG A 72 -3.21 24.61 -0.65
CA ARG A 72 -1.91 25.29 -0.47
C ARG A 72 -2.08 26.79 -0.25
N ALA A 73 -3.02 27.42 -0.97
CA ALA A 73 -3.29 28.85 -0.83
C ALA A 73 -3.93 29.18 0.53
N GLU A 74 -4.78 28.29 1.05
CA GLU A 74 -5.43 28.45 2.36
C GLU A 74 -4.44 28.23 3.51
N SER A 75 -3.64 27.16 3.48
CA SER A 75 -2.76 26.80 4.59
C SER A 75 -1.40 27.49 4.56
N GLY A 76 -0.86 27.79 3.37
CA GLY A 76 0.54 28.21 3.22
C GLY A 76 1.57 27.12 3.57
N ASP A 77 1.14 25.87 3.74
CA ASP A 77 1.96 24.76 4.26
C ASP A 77 2.04 23.59 3.26
N VAL A 78 2.95 22.64 3.52
CA VAL A 78 3.11 21.40 2.76
C VAL A 78 1.87 20.53 2.92
N LEU A 79 1.27 20.11 1.81
CA LEU A 79 0.16 19.17 1.85
C LEU A 79 0.64 17.77 2.24
N HIS A 80 -0.16 17.07 3.03
CA HIS A 80 0.05 15.65 3.35
C HIS A 80 -0.99 14.80 2.64
N ARG A 81 -0.71 14.43 1.38
CA ARG A 81 -1.64 13.66 0.55
C ARG A 81 -1.56 12.15 0.85
N PRO A 82 -2.68 11.49 1.15
CA PRO A 82 -2.70 10.05 1.39
C PRO A 82 -2.65 9.24 0.08
N LEU A 83 -2.39 7.93 0.20
CA LEU A 83 -2.48 6.91 -0.86
C LEU A 83 -1.47 7.02 -2.02
N GLY A 84 -0.58 8.02 -2.02
CA GLY A 84 0.56 8.11 -2.95
C GLY A 84 0.26 8.90 -4.23
N SER A 85 0.83 8.45 -5.36
CA SER A 85 0.69 9.13 -6.65
C SER A 85 -0.64 8.85 -7.33
N SER A 86 -1.24 9.88 -7.93
CA SER A 86 -2.40 9.74 -8.83
C SER A 86 -2.02 9.76 -10.32
N LYS A 87 -0.72 9.91 -10.63
CA LYS A 87 -0.24 9.92 -12.02
C LYS A 87 -0.44 8.56 -12.68
N LYS A 88 -0.64 8.60 -13.99
CA LYS A 88 -0.62 7.41 -14.84
C LYS A 88 0.83 7.04 -15.12
N TRP A 89 1.25 5.91 -14.57
CA TRP A 89 2.56 5.32 -14.81
C TRP A 89 2.42 4.14 -15.79
N PRO A 90 3.48 3.79 -16.55
CA PRO A 90 3.58 2.48 -17.20
C PRO A 90 3.19 1.38 -16.20
N HIS A 91 2.14 0.64 -16.56
CA HIS A 91 1.47 -0.28 -15.65
C HIS A 91 1.56 -1.71 -16.20
N LEU A 92 1.19 -2.69 -15.37
CA LEU A 92 1.25 -4.11 -15.72
C LEU A 92 0.12 -4.56 -16.66
N ASP A 93 -0.88 -3.71 -16.93
CA ASP A 93 -2.06 -4.06 -17.73
C ASP A 93 -1.73 -4.54 -19.15
N PRO A 94 -0.80 -3.88 -19.89
CA PRO A 94 -0.47 -4.29 -21.25
C PRO A 94 0.21 -5.66 -21.35
N ILE A 95 0.64 -6.23 -20.23
CA ILE A 95 1.30 -7.54 -20.15
C ILE A 95 0.23 -8.59 -19.89
N THR A 96 0.27 -9.71 -20.60
CA THR A 96 -0.65 -10.84 -20.46
C THR A 96 0.12 -12.15 -20.38
N PHE A 97 -0.52 -13.19 -19.86
CA PHE A 97 0.07 -14.53 -19.76
C PHE A 97 -0.20 -15.33 -21.04
N ILE A 98 0.74 -16.20 -21.40
CA ILE A 98 0.61 -17.10 -22.54
C ILE A 98 -0.02 -18.41 -22.05
N PRO A 99 -1.28 -18.73 -22.40
CA PRO A 99 -1.91 -19.95 -21.94
C PRO A 99 -1.36 -21.18 -22.67
N ALA A 100 -1.26 -22.29 -21.94
CA ALA A 100 -1.01 -23.60 -22.52
C ALA A 100 -2.24 -24.06 -23.31
N GLN A 101 -2.05 -24.43 -24.58
CA GLN A 101 -3.11 -24.96 -25.46
C GLN A 101 -2.76 -26.34 -26.02
N THR A 102 -1.52 -26.51 -26.49
CA THR A 102 -1.07 -27.74 -27.18
C THR A 102 0.26 -28.28 -26.67
N THR A 103 1.19 -27.43 -26.21
CA THR A 103 2.43 -27.86 -25.54
C THR A 103 3.06 -26.71 -24.72
N PRO A 104 3.28 -26.88 -23.39
CA PRO A 104 2.70 -27.94 -22.56
C PRO A 104 1.15 -27.84 -22.58
N PHE A 105 0.47 -28.85 -22.04
CA PHE A 105 -0.97 -28.78 -21.80
C PHE A 105 -1.24 -28.13 -20.44
N ALA A 106 -2.41 -27.50 -20.30
CA ALA A 106 -2.88 -27.05 -19.01
C ALA A 106 -3.01 -28.25 -18.05
N ILE A 107 -2.72 -28.01 -16.78
CA ILE A 107 -2.82 -29.02 -15.72
C ILE A 107 -4.22 -28.97 -15.07
N SER A 108 -4.63 -30.07 -14.43
CA SER A 108 -5.98 -30.20 -13.87
C SER A 108 -6.26 -29.14 -12.80
N GLY A 109 -7.51 -28.67 -12.71
CA GLY A 109 -7.96 -27.74 -11.67
C GLY A 109 -7.75 -28.27 -10.24
N ASP A 110 -7.78 -29.60 -10.07
CA ASP A 110 -7.66 -30.27 -8.77
C ASP A 110 -6.20 -30.51 -8.33
N GLU A 111 -5.23 -30.37 -9.25
CA GLU A 111 -3.81 -30.57 -8.91
C GLU A 111 -3.27 -29.37 -8.15
N ASP A 112 -2.69 -29.58 -6.97
CA ASP A 112 -2.08 -28.49 -6.21
C ASP A 112 -0.85 -27.89 -6.91
N VAL A 113 -0.63 -26.60 -6.72
CA VAL A 113 0.47 -25.84 -7.29
C VAL A 113 1.32 -25.27 -6.17
N ASP A 114 2.62 -25.57 -6.19
CA ASP A 114 3.55 -25.09 -5.16
C ASP A 114 3.86 -23.61 -5.33
N VAL A 115 3.32 -22.80 -4.42
CA VAL A 115 3.52 -21.33 -4.36
C VAL A 115 4.29 -20.88 -3.12
N LYS A 116 4.94 -21.81 -2.41
CA LYS A 116 5.72 -21.51 -1.21
C LYS A 116 6.98 -20.73 -1.57
N VAL A 117 7.35 -19.77 -0.73
CA VAL A 117 8.53 -18.92 -0.93
C VAL A 117 9.44 -18.99 0.30
N THR A 118 10.75 -18.91 0.05
CA THR A 118 11.78 -18.78 1.09
C THR A 118 12.47 -17.44 0.91
N ILE A 119 12.31 -16.56 1.91
CA ILE A 119 12.96 -15.25 1.95
C ILE A 119 14.32 -15.39 2.63
N GLY A 120 15.36 -14.84 1.99
CA GLY A 120 16.73 -14.89 2.46
C GLY A 120 17.27 -16.32 2.54
N PRO A 121 17.30 -17.08 1.43
CA PRO A 121 17.68 -18.51 1.45
C PRO A 121 19.11 -18.78 1.93
N LYS A 122 19.98 -17.76 1.96
CA LYS A 122 21.35 -17.83 2.48
C LYS A 122 21.48 -17.46 3.96
N ALA A 123 20.43 -16.93 4.58
CA ALA A 123 20.42 -16.64 6.01
C ALA A 123 20.50 -17.94 6.83
N LYS A 124 20.98 -17.85 8.08
CA LYS A 124 21.06 -19.01 8.98
C LYS A 124 19.68 -19.57 9.33
N LYS A 125 18.67 -18.68 9.42
CA LYS A 125 17.27 -19.01 9.74
C LYS A 125 16.34 -18.44 8.67
N PRO A 126 16.35 -18.96 7.42
CA PRO A 126 15.56 -18.39 6.34
C PRO A 126 14.06 -18.42 6.65
N MET A 127 13.34 -17.36 6.28
CA MET A 127 11.91 -17.23 6.57
C MET A 127 11.10 -17.92 5.46
N LYS A 128 10.21 -18.83 5.83
CA LYS A 128 9.37 -19.59 4.88
C LYS A 128 7.92 -19.14 4.99
N ILE A 129 7.32 -18.80 3.86
CA ILE A 129 5.92 -18.39 3.74
C ILE A 129 5.17 -19.34 2.80
N LYS A 130 3.89 -19.60 3.10
CA LYS A 130 3.04 -20.54 2.34
C LYS A 130 2.54 -19.96 1.02
N ILE A 131 2.45 -18.65 0.92
CA ILE A 131 1.98 -17.90 -0.24
C ILE A 131 2.98 -16.77 -0.54
N PRO A 132 3.08 -16.27 -1.79
CA PRO A 132 4.07 -15.24 -2.14
C PRO A 132 3.59 -13.81 -1.83
N LEU A 133 2.43 -13.66 -1.18
CA LEU A 133 1.80 -12.37 -0.86
C LEU A 133 2.01 -12.06 0.63
N MET A 134 2.77 -11.00 0.94
CA MET A 134 3.05 -10.55 2.30
C MET A 134 2.33 -9.24 2.60
N ILE A 135 1.94 -9.02 3.85
CA ILE A 135 1.33 -7.76 4.27
C ILE A 135 2.43 -6.72 4.51
N SER A 136 2.36 -5.59 3.78
CA SER A 136 3.40 -4.56 3.83
C SER A 136 3.46 -3.83 5.17
N GLY A 137 4.60 -3.18 5.43
CA GLY A 137 4.84 -2.40 6.64
C GLY A 137 3.91 -1.20 6.72
N MET A 138 2.91 -1.27 7.59
CA MET A 138 1.95 -0.20 7.86
C MET A 138 1.91 0.04 9.36
N ALA A 139 2.44 1.18 9.79
CA ALA A 139 2.80 1.47 11.16
C ALA A 139 1.62 1.53 12.13
N TYR A 140 1.67 0.79 13.25
CA TYR A 140 0.79 1.00 14.40
C TYR A 140 1.01 2.41 14.99
N GLY A 141 -0.09 3.10 15.33
CA GLY A 141 -0.06 4.39 16.01
C GLY A 141 0.20 5.57 15.08
N ILE A 142 1.22 5.47 14.21
CA ILE A 142 1.50 6.50 13.20
C ILE A 142 0.42 6.47 12.12
N ALA A 143 0.08 5.29 11.62
CA ALA A 143 -0.88 5.13 10.53
C ALA A 143 -2.12 4.35 10.96
N LEU A 144 -1.97 3.09 11.36
CA LEU A 144 -3.08 2.17 11.63
C LEU A 144 -3.41 2.11 13.12
N SER A 145 -4.70 1.94 13.42
CA SER A 145 -5.17 1.66 14.79
C SER A 145 -4.73 0.27 15.27
N GLU A 146 -4.84 0.03 16.58
CA GLU A 146 -4.47 -1.24 17.21
C GLU A 146 -5.24 -2.42 16.61
N GLU A 147 -6.57 -2.34 16.58
CA GLU A 147 -7.42 -3.44 16.12
C GLU A 147 -7.14 -3.81 14.65
N VAL A 148 -6.85 -2.82 13.81
CA VAL A 148 -6.48 -3.07 12.41
C VAL A 148 -5.17 -3.84 12.34
N ARG A 149 -4.16 -3.45 13.11
CA ARG A 149 -2.86 -4.14 13.14
C ARG A 149 -3.00 -5.58 13.63
N LEU A 150 -3.74 -5.79 14.70
CA LEU A 150 -4.00 -7.14 15.22
C LEU A 150 -4.78 -8.00 14.20
N SER A 151 -5.73 -7.42 13.48
CA SER A 151 -6.48 -8.14 12.45
C SER A 151 -5.60 -8.59 11.28
N LEU A 152 -4.65 -7.74 10.85
CA LEU A 152 -3.72 -8.07 9.79
C LEU A 152 -2.69 -9.12 10.25
N ALA A 153 -2.21 -9.02 11.49
CA ALA A 153 -1.28 -9.99 12.05
C ALA A 153 -1.91 -11.39 12.13
N GLU A 154 -3.14 -11.49 12.65
CA GLU A 154 -3.85 -12.76 12.75
C GLU A 154 -4.15 -13.34 11.36
N ALA A 155 -4.57 -12.51 10.39
CA ALA A 155 -4.76 -12.95 9.01
C ALA A 155 -3.46 -13.45 8.35
N ALA A 156 -2.32 -12.81 8.63
CA ALA A 156 -1.02 -13.26 8.12
C ALA A 156 -0.66 -14.65 8.65
N ASN A 157 -0.88 -14.90 9.95
CA ASN A 157 -0.65 -16.20 10.56
C ASN A 157 -1.59 -17.28 9.99
N ASN A 158 -2.89 -16.98 9.88
CA ASN A 158 -3.91 -17.93 9.41
C ASN A 158 -3.68 -18.34 7.95
N THR A 159 -3.11 -17.46 7.13
CA THR A 159 -2.71 -17.75 5.74
C THR A 159 -1.27 -18.25 5.61
N GLY A 160 -0.50 -18.28 6.70
CA GLY A 160 0.90 -18.72 6.74
C GLY A 160 1.84 -17.82 5.93
N THR A 161 1.52 -16.54 5.79
CA THR A 161 2.41 -15.52 5.21
C THR A 161 3.13 -14.73 6.30
N ALA A 162 3.73 -13.60 5.93
CA ALA A 162 4.37 -12.66 6.83
C ALA A 162 3.71 -11.28 6.80
N ILE A 163 3.82 -10.57 7.92
CA ILE A 163 3.46 -9.16 8.07
C ILE A 163 4.67 -8.36 8.54
N ASN A 164 4.79 -7.14 8.05
CA ASN A 164 5.81 -6.19 8.47
C ASN A 164 5.24 -5.14 9.44
N SER A 165 6.02 -4.75 10.45
CA SER A 165 5.62 -3.81 11.50
C SER A 165 5.31 -2.39 10.98
N GLY A 166 5.97 -1.98 9.90
CA GLY A 166 6.06 -0.56 9.57
C GLY A 166 6.89 0.23 10.58
N GLU A 167 6.88 1.55 10.45
CA GLU A 167 7.72 2.50 11.23
C GLU A 167 7.15 2.86 12.60
N GLY A 168 6.07 2.20 13.00
CA GLY A 168 5.34 2.52 14.23
C GLY A 168 5.91 1.84 15.45
N GLY A 169 5.14 1.86 16.54
CA GLY A 169 5.42 1.03 17.71
C GLY A 169 5.12 -0.43 17.40
N ILE A 170 5.82 -1.36 18.05
CA ILE A 170 5.58 -2.80 17.88
C ILE A 170 4.86 -3.32 19.12
N MET A 171 3.64 -3.81 18.95
CA MET A 171 2.86 -4.34 20.06
C MET A 171 3.27 -5.79 20.39
N PRO A 172 3.43 -6.17 21.67
CA PRO A 172 3.68 -7.56 22.05
C PRO A 172 2.62 -8.53 21.53
N GLU A 173 1.36 -8.11 21.50
CA GLU A 173 0.20 -8.88 21.02
C GLU A 173 0.30 -9.17 19.53
N GLU A 174 0.74 -8.19 18.76
CA GLU A 174 0.96 -8.31 17.32
C GLU A 174 2.07 -9.34 17.02
N LEU A 175 3.18 -9.29 17.77
CA LEU A 175 4.25 -10.29 17.68
C LEU A 175 3.77 -11.70 18.03
N ASN A 176 2.82 -11.82 18.96
CA ASN A 176 2.25 -13.12 19.35
C ASN A 176 1.27 -13.65 18.30
N ALA A 177 0.56 -12.76 17.59
CA ALA A 177 -0.49 -13.13 16.65
C ALA A 177 0.03 -13.44 15.23
N ALA A 178 1.14 -12.83 14.78
CA ALA A 178 1.54 -12.77 13.38
C ALA A 178 2.10 -14.06 12.75
N GLY A 179 2.56 -15.03 13.55
CA GLY A 179 3.29 -16.19 13.04
C GLY A 179 4.67 -15.80 12.49
N ASN A 180 4.75 -15.39 11.21
CA ASN A 180 5.96 -14.79 10.64
C ASN A 180 5.91 -13.27 10.74
N TYR A 181 6.84 -12.68 11.48
CA TYR A 181 6.88 -11.24 11.69
C TYR A 181 8.19 -10.61 11.19
N ILE A 182 8.04 -9.55 10.39
CA ILE A 182 9.16 -8.74 9.90
C ILE A 182 9.22 -7.47 10.74
N VAL A 183 10.30 -7.33 11.51
CA VAL A 183 10.58 -6.09 12.26
C VAL A 183 11.20 -5.07 11.31
N GLN A 184 10.52 -3.96 11.09
CA GLN A 184 11.08 -2.86 10.30
C GLN A 184 12.01 -2.02 11.17
N PHE A 185 13.29 -1.97 10.80
CA PHE A 185 14.29 -1.12 11.42
C PHE A 185 14.31 0.24 10.74
N SER A 186 13.60 1.22 11.32
CA SER A 186 13.42 2.56 10.78
C SER A 186 14.34 3.60 11.40
N LYS A 187 14.37 4.82 10.84
CA LYS A 187 15.21 5.94 11.31
C LYS A 187 14.53 6.65 12.48
N THR A 188 14.23 5.91 13.53
CA THR A 188 13.42 6.29 14.70
C THR A 188 14.10 5.83 15.98
N GLU A 189 13.80 6.51 17.09
CA GLU A 189 14.34 6.13 18.42
C GLU A 189 13.60 4.93 19.05
N TRP A 190 12.38 4.65 18.60
CA TRP A 190 11.55 3.56 19.12
C TRP A 190 11.66 2.27 18.31
N SER A 191 11.15 1.17 18.90
CA SER A 191 11.17 -0.17 18.30
C SER A 191 12.58 -0.67 18.00
N LYS A 192 13.50 -0.40 18.94
CA LYS A 192 14.93 -0.73 18.90
C LYS A 192 15.36 -1.73 19.97
N GLU A 193 14.41 -2.24 20.73
CA GLU A 193 14.66 -3.17 21.83
C GLU A 193 15.16 -4.51 21.27
N GLU A 194 16.28 -5.02 21.80
CA GLU A 194 16.88 -6.28 21.33
C GLU A 194 15.90 -7.47 21.33
N ASN A 195 14.96 -7.47 22.27
CA ASN A 195 13.97 -8.54 22.39
C ASN A 195 13.06 -8.61 21.16
N LEU A 196 12.81 -7.50 20.47
CA LEU A 196 12.05 -7.48 19.22
C LEU A 196 12.83 -8.23 18.13
N PHE A 197 14.13 -7.94 18.00
CA PHE A 197 15.00 -8.56 16.99
C PHE A 197 15.20 -10.06 17.23
N LYS A 198 15.26 -10.49 18.50
CA LYS A 198 15.35 -11.92 18.88
C LYS A 198 14.08 -12.71 18.54
N ARG A 199 12.92 -12.03 18.48
CA ARG A 199 11.62 -12.61 18.15
C ARG A 199 11.22 -12.46 16.68
N ALA A 200 11.97 -11.68 15.90
CA ALA A 200 11.69 -11.47 14.49
C ALA A 200 11.94 -12.74 13.66
N ASN A 201 11.21 -12.91 12.56
CA ASN A 201 11.49 -13.92 11.53
C ASN A 201 12.31 -13.34 10.37
N ALA A 202 12.29 -12.02 10.21
CA ALA A 202 13.19 -11.24 9.37
C ALA A 202 13.27 -9.80 9.92
N ILE A 203 14.33 -9.09 9.57
CA ILE A 203 14.47 -7.65 9.89
C ILE A 203 14.62 -6.89 8.58
N GLU A 204 13.89 -5.79 8.43
CA GLU A 204 13.89 -4.95 7.23
C GLU A 204 14.38 -3.54 7.56
N ILE A 205 15.59 -3.20 7.14
CA ILE A 205 16.12 -1.84 7.29
C ILE A 205 15.43 -0.95 6.26
N LYS A 206 14.61 0.00 6.72
CA LYS A 206 13.90 0.92 5.82
C LYS A 206 14.80 2.09 5.45
N LEU A 207 15.46 2.00 4.30
CA LEU A 207 16.18 3.12 3.70
C LEU A 207 15.20 4.16 3.14
N GLY A 208 14.09 3.69 2.55
CA GLY A 208 13.03 4.55 2.05
C GLY A 208 11.80 3.78 1.57
N GLN A 209 10.85 4.50 0.95
CA GLN A 209 9.65 3.92 0.32
C GLN A 209 9.25 4.71 -0.94
N GLY A 210 8.46 4.13 -1.84
CA GLY A 210 8.18 4.76 -3.14
C GLY A 210 7.40 6.10 -3.10
N ALA A 211 6.72 6.42 -2.00
CA ALA A 211 5.93 7.66 -1.87
C ALA A 211 6.66 8.85 -1.21
N LEU A 212 7.73 8.55 -0.45
CA LEU A 212 8.49 9.51 0.40
C LEU A 212 10.00 9.43 0.17
N PHE A 213 10.48 8.37 -0.47
CA PHE A 213 11.88 7.99 -0.58
C PHE A 213 12.54 7.95 0.80
N ALA A 214 13.71 8.57 0.94
CA ALA A 214 14.44 8.61 2.18
C ALA A 214 14.01 9.76 3.11
N VAL A 215 13.04 10.60 2.72
CA VAL A 215 12.65 11.78 3.51
C VAL A 215 11.97 11.35 4.81
N GLY A 216 12.44 11.90 5.92
CA GLY A 216 11.89 11.74 7.25
C GLY A 216 10.62 12.54 7.48
N GLY A 217 10.20 12.64 8.74
CA GLY A 217 8.96 13.29 9.12
C GLY A 217 8.89 13.63 10.60
N ARG A 218 7.96 14.53 10.94
CA ARG A 218 7.64 14.90 12.32
C ARG A 218 6.16 14.68 12.56
N ILE A 219 5.81 14.11 13.70
CA ILE A 219 4.43 13.85 14.09
C ILE A 219 4.15 14.66 15.34
N SER A 220 3.16 15.55 15.26
CA SER A 220 2.70 16.37 16.39
C SER A 220 2.24 15.46 17.55
N PRO A 221 2.47 15.85 18.82
CA PRO A 221 1.95 15.11 19.97
C PRO A 221 0.43 14.87 19.91
N ASP A 222 -0.34 15.83 19.38
CA ASP A 222 -1.81 15.71 19.22
C ASP A 222 -2.21 14.57 18.27
N ASN A 223 -1.29 14.24 17.38
CA ASN A 223 -1.43 13.22 16.34
C ASN A 223 -0.87 11.85 16.77
N LEU A 224 -0.27 11.75 17.96
CA LEU A 224 0.26 10.50 18.49
C LEU A 224 0.09 10.46 20.02
N THR A 225 -1.05 9.92 20.45
CA THR A 225 -1.50 9.92 21.85
C THR A 225 -1.71 8.50 22.38
N GLY A 226 -1.89 8.40 23.70
CA GLY A 226 -2.25 7.16 24.41
C GLY A 226 -1.25 6.02 24.25
N ARG A 227 -1.77 4.80 24.17
CA ARG A 227 -0.96 3.56 24.16
C ARG A 227 0.10 3.50 23.06
N ALA A 228 -0.20 4.03 21.86
CA ALA A 228 0.77 4.07 20.77
C ALA A 228 2.02 4.87 21.16
N ARG A 229 1.82 5.98 21.87
CA ARG A 229 2.89 6.84 22.38
C ARG A 229 3.71 6.15 23.46
N GLU A 230 3.03 5.48 24.39
CA GLU A 230 3.67 4.71 25.47
C GLU A 230 4.54 3.58 24.93
N ILE A 231 4.05 2.82 23.95
CA ILE A 231 4.80 1.74 23.29
C ILE A 231 6.03 2.28 22.54
N MET A 232 5.98 3.51 22.04
CA MET A 232 7.15 4.16 21.42
C MET A 232 8.10 4.80 22.45
N GLY A 233 7.79 4.75 23.75
CA GLY A 233 8.63 5.34 24.78
C GLY A 233 8.70 6.87 24.75
N LEU A 234 7.75 7.53 24.09
CA LEU A 234 7.72 8.99 23.91
C LEU A 234 7.07 9.68 25.13
N LYS A 235 7.69 10.74 25.65
CA LYS A 235 7.17 11.51 26.79
C LYS A 235 5.92 12.28 26.41
N GLU A 236 5.06 12.63 27.35
CA GLU A 236 3.91 13.51 27.05
C GLU A 236 4.37 14.82 26.35
N ASN A 237 3.68 15.23 25.29
CA ASN A 237 3.99 16.41 24.46
C ASN A 237 5.31 16.40 23.64
N GLU A 238 6.06 15.31 23.63
CA GLU A 238 7.24 15.17 22.76
C GLU A 238 6.86 15.00 21.26
N THR A 239 7.53 15.70 20.36
CA THR A 239 7.30 15.48 18.92
C THR A 239 7.99 14.19 18.50
N ALA A 240 7.25 13.26 17.88
CA ALA A 240 7.88 12.05 17.35
C ALA A 240 8.64 12.38 16.06
N VAL A 241 9.91 11.98 15.99
CA VAL A 241 10.80 12.30 14.87
C VAL A 241 11.19 11.02 14.13
N ILE A 242 10.98 11.04 12.82
CA ILE A 242 11.54 10.08 11.87
C ILE A 242 12.64 10.82 11.13
N TYR A 243 13.90 10.41 11.32
CA TYR A 243 15.07 11.08 10.77
C TYR A 243 15.29 10.73 9.29
N ASP A 244 16.09 11.56 8.62
CA ASP A 244 16.51 11.34 7.22
C ASP A 244 17.58 10.24 7.11
N ASN A 245 18.41 10.07 8.14
CA ASN A 245 19.50 9.08 8.20
C ASN A 245 19.46 8.30 9.53
N PHE A 246 20.10 7.12 9.58
CA PHE A 246 20.27 6.34 10.80
C PHE A 246 21.39 6.88 11.69
N PHE A 247 22.43 7.46 11.08
CA PHE A 247 23.61 7.97 11.75
C PHE A 247 23.94 9.38 11.26
N GLU A 248 24.59 10.17 12.12
CA GLU A 248 25.21 11.43 11.70
C GLU A 248 26.36 11.14 10.73
N ASN A 249 26.41 11.82 9.59
CA ASN A 249 27.39 11.57 8.52
C ASN A 249 27.44 10.09 8.03
N GLN A 250 26.27 9.45 7.96
CA GLN A 250 26.10 8.06 7.57
C GLN A 250 26.88 7.67 6.30
N THR A 251 27.62 6.57 6.40
CA THR A 251 28.30 5.91 5.28
C THR A 251 27.74 4.51 5.02
N LEU A 252 28.08 3.91 3.87
CA LEU A 252 27.74 2.51 3.56
C LEU A 252 28.38 1.52 4.55
N LYS A 253 29.55 1.88 5.12
CA LYS A 253 30.23 1.04 6.11
C LYS A 253 29.42 0.98 7.41
N ASP A 254 28.80 2.08 7.81
CA ASP A 254 27.96 2.12 9.01
C ASP A 254 26.70 1.27 8.82
N LEU A 255 26.07 1.35 7.65
CA LEU A 255 24.92 0.50 7.32
C LEU A 255 25.29 -0.99 7.28
N LYS A 256 26.49 -1.33 6.78
CA LYS A 256 27.00 -2.70 6.86
C LYS A 256 27.21 -3.16 8.30
N GLY A 257 27.80 -2.31 9.15
CA GLY A 257 27.94 -2.58 10.58
C GLY A 257 26.59 -2.84 11.25
N LEU A 258 25.56 -2.05 10.90
CA LEU A 258 24.20 -2.25 11.37
C LEU A 258 23.61 -3.59 10.90
N VAL A 259 23.82 -3.99 9.65
CA VAL A 259 23.40 -5.32 9.15
C VAL A 259 24.05 -6.44 9.97
N ASP A 260 25.36 -6.35 10.21
CA ASP A 260 26.11 -7.35 10.98
C ASP A 260 25.62 -7.43 12.44
N GLU A 261 25.37 -6.29 13.08
CA GLU A 261 24.83 -6.19 14.43
C GLU A 261 23.44 -6.83 14.53
N LEU A 262 22.50 -6.44 13.67
CA LEU A 262 21.15 -6.99 13.65
C LEU A 262 21.15 -8.49 13.36
N ARG A 263 22.05 -8.96 12.49
CA ARG A 263 22.26 -10.38 12.20
C ARG A 263 22.75 -11.14 13.43
N GLN A 264 23.65 -10.55 14.22
CA GLN A 264 24.16 -11.15 15.45
C GLN A 264 23.05 -11.21 16.52
N ILE A 265 22.36 -10.10 16.78
CA ILE A 265 21.32 -10.01 17.83
C ILE A 265 20.15 -10.97 17.56
N SER A 266 19.70 -11.05 16.30
CA SER A 266 18.60 -11.94 15.88
C SER A 266 18.98 -13.43 15.83
N GLY A 267 20.27 -13.74 15.92
CA GLY A 267 20.78 -15.09 15.76
C GLY A 267 20.69 -15.63 14.33
N GLY A 268 20.70 -14.73 13.34
CA GLY A 268 20.87 -15.05 11.91
C GLY A 268 19.59 -15.20 11.10
N VAL A 269 18.53 -14.46 11.44
CA VAL A 269 17.36 -14.32 10.54
C VAL A 269 17.73 -13.48 9.30
N PRO A 270 16.95 -13.52 8.21
CA PRO A 270 17.16 -12.66 7.06
C PRO A 270 17.18 -11.19 7.44
N ILE A 271 18.23 -10.49 7.05
CA ILE A 271 18.33 -9.02 7.14
C ILE A 271 18.20 -8.46 5.74
N GLY A 272 17.20 -7.63 5.51
CA GLY A 272 16.96 -7.02 4.22
C GLY A 272 16.83 -5.52 4.30
N VAL A 273 16.66 -4.91 3.13
CA VAL A 273 16.46 -3.46 2.99
C VAL A 273 15.21 -3.17 2.19
N LYS A 274 14.51 -2.09 2.55
CA LYS A 274 13.43 -1.52 1.75
C LYS A 274 13.83 -0.16 1.21
N MET A 275 13.62 0.06 -0.09
CA MET A 275 13.95 1.31 -0.76
C MET A 275 12.92 1.69 -1.82
N GLY A 276 12.73 3.00 -2.01
CA GLY A 276 12.00 3.53 -3.16
C GLY A 276 12.87 3.52 -4.42
N ALA A 277 12.32 3.03 -5.52
CA ALA A 277 13.05 2.87 -6.77
C ALA A 277 13.33 4.22 -7.44
N GLY A 278 14.62 4.59 -7.49
CA GLY A 278 15.11 5.76 -8.22
C GLY A 278 15.63 5.44 -9.62
N GLY A 279 16.08 6.47 -10.34
CA GLY A 279 16.72 6.32 -11.65
C GLY A 279 18.05 5.53 -11.60
N LYS A 280 18.72 5.52 -10.43
CA LYS A 280 20.01 4.88 -10.16
C LYS A 280 19.90 3.52 -9.45
N ILE A 281 18.76 2.82 -9.58
CA ILE A 281 18.46 1.60 -8.83
C ILE A 281 19.57 0.53 -8.88
N GLU A 282 20.33 0.39 -9.98
CA GLU A 282 21.44 -0.56 -10.06
C GLU A 282 22.61 -0.20 -9.13
N GLU A 283 22.92 1.10 -8.99
CA GLU A 283 23.93 1.61 -8.06
C GLU A 283 23.48 1.35 -6.61
N ASP A 284 22.21 1.64 -6.30
CA ASP A 284 21.63 1.37 -4.99
C ASP A 284 21.64 -0.13 -4.64
N ILE A 285 21.33 -1.00 -5.61
CA ILE A 285 21.39 -2.46 -5.45
C ILE A 285 22.83 -2.92 -5.20
N ASP A 286 23.80 -2.39 -5.94
CA ASP A 286 25.22 -2.73 -5.74
C ASP A 286 25.68 -2.39 -4.32
N HIS A 287 25.31 -1.21 -3.81
CA HIS A 287 25.62 -0.80 -2.45
C HIS A 287 25.03 -1.74 -1.40
N VAL A 288 23.76 -2.13 -1.54
CA VAL A 288 23.12 -3.01 -0.53
C VAL A 288 23.58 -4.46 -0.63
N ILE A 289 24.03 -4.92 -1.81
CA ILE A 289 24.75 -6.21 -1.94
C ILE A 289 26.04 -6.17 -1.11
N GLU A 290 26.80 -5.08 -1.16
CA GLU A 290 28.05 -4.92 -0.39
C GLU A 290 27.84 -4.86 1.14
N MET A 291 26.65 -4.42 1.57
CA MET A 291 26.21 -4.48 2.97
C MET A 291 25.95 -5.90 3.47
N GLY A 292 25.78 -6.89 2.58
CA GLY A 292 25.55 -8.29 2.97
C GLY A 292 24.11 -8.59 3.37
N ILE A 293 23.13 -7.98 2.69
CA ILE A 293 21.70 -8.27 2.86
C ILE A 293 21.32 -9.67 2.35
N ASP A 294 20.21 -10.22 2.84
CA ASP A 294 19.59 -11.47 2.39
C ASP A 294 18.38 -11.25 1.48
N TYR A 295 17.75 -10.07 1.52
CA TYR A 295 16.64 -9.71 0.65
C TYR A 295 16.51 -8.20 0.46
N ILE A 296 15.85 -7.79 -0.63
CA ILE A 296 15.60 -6.41 -0.98
C ILE A 296 14.14 -6.22 -1.35
N ALA A 297 13.46 -5.27 -0.72
CA ALA A 297 12.13 -4.81 -1.09
C ALA A 297 12.22 -3.53 -1.91
N ILE A 298 11.75 -3.60 -3.15
CA ILE A 298 11.74 -2.47 -4.09
C ILE A 298 10.32 -1.93 -4.22
N ASP A 299 10.14 -0.68 -3.78
CA ASP A 299 8.90 0.07 -3.95
C ASP A 299 8.99 0.91 -5.24
N GLY A 300 8.10 0.68 -6.21
CA GLY A 300 7.93 1.64 -7.32
C GLY A 300 7.28 2.95 -6.84
N GLY A 301 7.36 4.01 -7.66
CA GLY A 301 6.78 5.33 -7.38
C GLY A 301 5.25 5.34 -7.18
N GLN A 302 4.59 4.22 -7.47
CA GLN A 302 3.15 3.99 -7.23
C GLN A 302 2.85 3.51 -5.80
N ALA A 303 3.85 3.45 -4.91
CA ALA A 303 3.63 3.11 -3.51
C ALA A 303 2.77 4.16 -2.81
N ALA A 304 2.02 3.71 -1.80
CA ALA A 304 1.16 4.55 -1.00
C ALA A 304 1.84 4.96 0.31
N THR A 305 1.21 5.90 0.99
CA THR A 305 1.58 6.39 2.32
C THR A 305 0.34 6.92 3.03
N LEU A 306 0.40 7.08 4.35
CA LEU A 306 -0.62 7.82 5.10
C LEU A 306 -0.64 9.29 4.66
N GLY A 307 0.52 9.86 4.37
CA GLY A 307 0.66 11.24 3.93
C GLY A 307 2.06 11.54 3.41
N ALA A 308 2.14 12.21 2.26
CA ALA A 308 3.37 12.78 1.73
C ALA A 308 3.10 14.10 1.01
N ALA A 309 4.14 14.91 0.88
CA ALA A 309 4.13 16.03 -0.06
C ALA A 309 3.85 15.48 -1.48
N PRO A 310 2.82 16.00 -2.20
CA PRO A 310 2.50 15.57 -3.56
C PRO A 310 3.69 15.49 -4.50
N ILE A 311 4.62 16.44 -4.40
CA ILE A 311 5.86 16.47 -5.20
C ILE A 311 6.70 15.18 -5.04
N LEU A 312 6.80 14.64 -3.81
CA LEU A 312 7.57 13.41 -3.56
C LEU A 312 6.89 12.19 -4.16
N SER A 313 5.56 12.13 -4.10
CA SER A 313 4.82 10.99 -4.67
C SER A 313 4.73 11.06 -6.20
N ASP A 314 4.65 12.26 -6.77
CA ASP A 314 4.37 12.43 -8.20
C ASP A 314 5.62 12.62 -9.06
N ASP A 315 6.67 13.24 -8.54
CA ASP A 315 7.81 13.68 -9.34
C ASP A 315 9.11 12.91 -9.06
N PHE A 316 9.08 11.97 -8.12
CA PHE A 316 10.24 11.16 -7.75
C PHE A 316 10.03 9.67 -8.06
N GLY A 317 11.13 9.01 -8.40
CA GLY A 317 11.21 7.57 -8.64
C GLY A 317 10.77 7.11 -10.02
N ILE A 318 10.67 5.79 -10.16
CA ILE A 318 10.30 5.12 -11.41
C ILE A 318 9.12 4.15 -11.20
N PRO A 319 8.37 3.80 -12.27
CA PRO A 319 7.26 2.85 -12.20
C PRO A 319 7.66 1.50 -11.62
N THR A 320 6.73 0.84 -10.94
CA THR A 320 6.93 -0.51 -10.38
C THR A 320 7.36 -1.50 -11.46
N LEU A 321 6.74 -1.45 -12.65
CA LEU A 321 7.13 -2.30 -13.78
C LEU A 321 8.63 -2.16 -14.11
N HIS A 322 9.12 -0.93 -14.22
CA HIS A 322 10.52 -0.65 -14.54
C HIS A 322 11.44 -1.06 -13.38
N ALA A 323 11.05 -0.72 -12.15
CA ALA A 323 11.82 -0.97 -10.95
C ALA A 323 12.11 -2.47 -10.76
N ILE A 324 11.06 -3.31 -10.81
CA ILE A 324 11.18 -4.76 -10.59
C ILE A 324 11.95 -5.41 -11.73
N PHE A 325 11.67 -5.05 -12.98
CA PHE A 325 12.39 -5.60 -14.12
C PHE A 325 13.89 -5.28 -14.06
N ARG A 326 14.25 -4.02 -13.81
CA ARG A 326 15.65 -3.59 -13.68
C ARG A 326 16.34 -4.24 -12.48
N ALA A 327 15.68 -4.29 -11.33
CA ALA A 327 16.24 -4.93 -10.13
C ALA A 327 16.51 -6.42 -10.35
N SER A 328 15.56 -7.16 -10.91
CA SER A 328 15.73 -8.60 -11.20
C SER A 328 16.86 -8.84 -12.19
N LYS A 329 16.91 -8.06 -13.28
CA LYS A 329 17.99 -8.14 -14.28
C LYS A 329 19.36 -7.83 -13.69
N HIS A 330 19.44 -6.83 -12.81
CA HIS A 330 20.70 -6.46 -12.19
C HIS A 330 21.16 -7.51 -11.18
N LEU A 331 20.27 -8.05 -10.35
CA LEU A 331 20.58 -9.19 -9.48
C LEU A 331 21.06 -10.42 -10.27
N GLU A 332 20.47 -10.70 -11.43
CA GLU A 332 20.94 -11.74 -12.36
C GLU A 332 22.36 -11.43 -12.87
N LYS A 333 22.62 -10.20 -13.33
CA LYS A 333 23.95 -9.75 -13.79
C LYS A 333 25.02 -9.85 -12.69
N ARG A 334 24.67 -9.51 -11.45
CA ARG A 334 25.55 -9.60 -10.28
C ARG A 334 25.66 -11.03 -9.71
N LYS A 335 25.01 -12.03 -10.34
CA LYS A 335 24.95 -13.43 -9.89
C LYS A 335 24.34 -13.60 -8.49
N MET A 336 23.45 -12.69 -8.09
CA MET A 336 22.77 -12.69 -6.78
C MET A 336 21.34 -13.24 -6.84
N LYS A 337 20.79 -13.48 -8.03
CA LYS A 337 19.49 -14.15 -8.20
C LYS A 337 19.50 -15.53 -7.53
N GLY A 338 18.51 -15.81 -6.68
CA GLY A 338 18.43 -17.02 -5.86
C GLY A 338 19.32 -17.03 -4.61
N GLN A 339 20.14 -15.99 -4.40
CA GLN A 339 20.91 -15.77 -3.17
C GLN A 339 20.27 -14.67 -2.31
N ILE A 340 19.92 -13.56 -2.95
CA ILE A 340 19.19 -12.43 -2.37
C ILE A 340 17.76 -12.47 -2.91
N SER A 341 16.77 -12.47 -2.02
CA SER A 341 15.37 -12.45 -2.43
C SER A 341 14.94 -11.04 -2.86
N LEU A 342 14.17 -10.93 -3.95
CA LEU A 342 13.58 -9.68 -4.42
C LEU A 342 12.09 -9.63 -4.06
N ILE A 343 11.68 -8.63 -3.29
CA ILE A 343 10.27 -8.40 -2.93
C ILE A 343 9.75 -7.21 -3.74
N ALA A 344 8.68 -7.42 -4.50
CA ALA A 344 8.05 -6.37 -5.29
C ALA A 344 6.98 -5.60 -4.49
N SER A 345 6.91 -4.28 -4.69
CA SER A 345 5.97 -3.42 -3.98
C SER A 345 5.67 -2.13 -4.79
N GLY A 346 4.56 -1.48 -4.44
CA GLY A 346 4.09 -0.24 -5.04
C GLY A 346 3.07 -0.44 -6.16
N GLY A 347 1.83 0.06 -5.99
CA GLY A 347 0.81 0.05 -7.06
C GLY A 347 0.29 -1.33 -7.48
N LEU A 348 0.42 -2.37 -6.64
CA LEU A 348 -0.02 -3.73 -6.94
C LEU A 348 -1.35 -4.00 -6.20
N PHE A 349 -2.40 -4.35 -6.95
CA PHE A 349 -3.77 -4.41 -6.41
C PHE A 349 -4.50 -5.71 -6.70
N THR A 350 -4.14 -6.44 -7.75
CA THR A 350 -4.88 -7.62 -8.22
C THR A 350 -3.96 -8.84 -8.32
N PRO A 351 -4.52 -10.07 -8.29
CA PRO A 351 -3.75 -11.30 -8.50
C PRO A 351 -2.93 -11.29 -9.79
N GLY A 352 -3.49 -10.69 -10.85
CA GLY A 352 -2.77 -10.49 -12.11
C GLY A 352 -1.53 -9.60 -11.95
N HIS A 353 -1.58 -8.53 -11.17
CA HIS A 353 -0.40 -7.69 -10.91
C HIS A 353 0.66 -8.49 -10.14
N PHE A 354 0.23 -9.20 -9.09
CA PHE A 354 1.12 -9.99 -8.25
C PHE A 354 1.85 -11.05 -9.06
N LEU A 355 1.13 -11.84 -9.87
CA LEU A 355 1.72 -12.89 -10.67
C LEU A 355 2.65 -12.35 -11.77
N LYS A 356 2.33 -11.20 -12.37
CA LYS A 356 3.18 -10.57 -13.39
C LYS A 356 4.51 -10.12 -12.81
N VAL A 357 4.55 -9.50 -11.61
CA VAL A 357 5.83 -9.11 -11.00
C VAL A 357 6.66 -10.31 -10.55
N LEU A 358 6.01 -11.41 -10.13
CA LEU A 358 6.68 -12.69 -9.86
C LEU A 358 7.30 -13.25 -11.14
N ALA A 359 6.58 -13.24 -12.27
CA ALA A 359 7.11 -13.65 -13.58
C ALA A 359 8.28 -12.75 -14.07
N LEU A 360 8.24 -11.46 -13.75
CA LEU A 360 9.35 -10.52 -14.00
C LEU A 360 10.58 -10.77 -13.11
N GLY A 361 10.46 -11.67 -12.13
CA GLY A 361 11.56 -12.20 -11.35
C GLY A 361 11.66 -11.66 -9.93
N ALA A 362 10.56 -11.15 -9.36
CA ALA A 362 10.41 -11.03 -7.92
C ALA A 362 10.10 -12.41 -7.28
N ASP A 363 10.54 -12.61 -6.04
CA ASP A 363 10.29 -13.84 -5.28
C ASP A 363 9.00 -13.74 -4.44
N ALA A 364 8.63 -12.53 -4.00
CA ALA A 364 7.41 -12.27 -3.23
C ALA A 364 6.89 -10.86 -3.51
N VAL A 365 5.68 -10.58 -3.01
CA VAL A 365 4.98 -9.30 -3.21
C VAL A 365 4.51 -8.75 -1.89
N TYR A 366 4.83 -7.49 -1.61
CA TYR A 366 4.18 -6.73 -0.54
C TYR A 366 2.85 -6.15 -1.01
N VAL A 367 1.80 -6.37 -0.21
CA VAL A 367 0.47 -5.83 -0.43
C VAL A 367 0.14 -4.84 0.69
N GLY A 368 0.00 -3.57 0.34
CA GLY A 368 -0.28 -2.47 1.28
C GLY A 368 -1.69 -1.90 1.06
N SER A 369 -1.84 -0.99 0.11
CA SER A 369 -3.11 -0.27 -0.13
C SER A 369 -4.31 -1.18 -0.36
N ALA A 370 -4.15 -2.29 -1.09
CA ALA A 370 -5.24 -3.24 -1.27
C ALA A 370 -5.69 -3.84 0.08
N MET A 371 -4.75 -4.19 0.96
CA MET A 371 -5.08 -4.70 2.30
C MET A 371 -5.83 -3.68 3.16
N LEU A 372 -5.50 -2.39 3.03
CA LEU A 372 -6.18 -1.31 3.75
C LEU A 372 -7.70 -1.25 3.44
N PHE A 373 -8.06 -1.39 2.17
CA PHE A 373 -9.45 -1.39 1.74
C PHE A 373 -10.14 -2.74 1.96
N VAL A 374 -9.40 -3.84 1.84
CA VAL A 374 -9.89 -5.20 2.11
C VAL A 374 -10.32 -5.33 3.57
N VAL A 375 -9.45 -4.95 4.52
CA VAL A 375 -9.71 -5.13 5.94
C VAL A 375 -10.89 -4.30 6.44
N SER A 376 -11.18 -3.19 5.75
CA SER A 376 -12.31 -2.31 6.04
C SER A 376 -13.57 -2.61 5.24
N HIS A 377 -13.56 -3.59 4.32
CA HIS A 377 -14.59 -3.77 3.30
C HIS A 377 -16.04 -3.77 3.82
N HIS A 378 -16.33 -4.55 4.87
CA HIS A 378 -17.67 -4.63 5.48
C HIS A 378 -17.98 -3.50 6.47
N GLN A 379 -17.04 -2.59 6.67
CA GLN A 379 -17.03 -1.61 7.75
C GLN A 379 -16.95 -0.17 7.22
N VAL A 380 -16.71 0.01 5.91
CA VAL A 380 -16.61 1.32 5.25
C VAL A 380 -17.84 2.20 5.44
N LEU A 381 -19.01 1.60 5.64
CA LEU A 381 -20.29 2.30 5.85
C LEU A 381 -20.35 3.04 7.19
N ASN A 382 -19.45 2.75 8.13
CA ASN A 382 -19.35 3.48 9.39
C ASN A 382 -18.94 4.96 9.14
N ALA A 383 -18.12 5.22 8.12
CA ALA A 383 -17.65 6.56 7.78
C ALA A 383 -18.49 7.25 6.67
N LEU A 384 -18.98 6.48 5.71
CA LEU A 384 -19.75 7.01 4.58
C LEU A 384 -21.14 7.51 5.01
N PRO A 385 -21.73 8.50 4.30
CA PRO A 385 -21.22 9.20 3.12
C PRO A 385 -20.39 10.46 3.44
N PHE A 386 -20.20 10.79 4.71
CA PHE A 386 -19.66 12.10 5.11
C PHE A 386 -18.14 12.11 5.25
N GLU A 387 -17.52 10.96 5.45
CA GLU A 387 -16.09 10.83 5.69
C GLU A 387 -15.49 9.69 4.82
N PRO A 388 -14.21 9.77 4.43
CA PRO A 388 -13.60 8.73 3.60
C PRO A 388 -13.59 7.35 4.29
N PRO A 389 -13.72 6.23 3.55
CA PRO A 389 -13.68 4.87 4.11
C PRO A 389 -12.46 4.58 4.99
N THR A 390 -11.33 5.22 4.69
CA THR A 390 -10.08 5.03 5.41
C THR A 390 -10.11 5.57 6.85
N GLN A 391 -11.12 6.37 7.22
CA GLN A 391 -11.32 6.86 8.58
C GLN A 391 -11.67 5.77 9.61
N VAL A 392 -12.01 4.56 9.15
CA VAL A 392 -12.24 3.41 10.03
C VAL A 392 -10.92 2.69 10.38
N VAL A 393 -9.86 2.88 9.57
CA VAL A 393 -8.59 2.15 9.73
C VAL A 393 -7.45 2.98 10.30
N TRP A 394 -7.49 4.30 10.13
CA TRP A 394 -6.45 5.19 10.64
C TRP A 394 -6.46 5.30 12.15
N ASN A 395 -5.28 5.42 12.76
CA ASN A 395 -5.15 5.62 14.21
C ASN A 395 -5.77 6.94 14.70
N GLN A 396 -5.77 7.97 13.85
CA GLN A 396 -6.47 9.24 14.10
C GLN A 396 -7.86 9.28 13.43
N GLY A 397 -8.30 8.16 12.86
CA GLY A 397 -9.57 8.08 12.17
C GLY A 397 -10.74 8.29 13.14
N LYS A 398 -11.72 9.11 12.75
CA LYS A 398 -12.90 9.40 13.58
C LYS A 398 -13.74 8.17 13.92
N PHE A 399 -13.63 7.12 13.11
CA PHE A 399 -14.43 5.89 13.21
C PHE A 399 -13.59 4.67 13.58
N LYS A 400 -12.34 4.87 14.03
CA LYS A 400 -11.43 3.77 14.38
C LYS A 400 -12.00 2.84 15.45
N ASP A 401 -12.76 3.39 16.41
CA ASP A 401 -13.34 2.64 17.52
C ASP A 401 -14.56 1.79 17.09
N GLN A 402 -15.00 1.94 15.84
CA GLN A 402 -16.06 1.14 15.23
C GLN A 402 -15.51 0.00 14.36
N PHE A 403 -14.18 -0.16 14.29
CA PHE A 403 -13.56 -1.26 13.56
C PHE A 403 -13.67 -2.56 14.37
N ASP A 404 -14.41 -3.52 13.82
CA ASP A 404 -14.48 -4.89 14.28
C ASP A 404 -13.29 -5.72 13.74
N LYS A 405 -12.45 -6.16 14.68
CA LYS A 405 -11.25 -6.94 14.39
C LYS A 405 -11.56 -8.26 13.69
N GLU A 406 -12.55 -9.02 14.16
CA GLU A 406 -12.85 -10.34 13.62
C GLU A 406 -13.30 -10.29 12.15
N THR A 407 -14.10 -9.28 11.80
CA THR A 407 -14.49 -9.00 10.41
C THR A 407 -13.26 -8.64 9.58
N GLY A 408 -12.38 -7.80 10.11
CA GLY A 408 -11.09 -7.47 9.48
C GLY A 408 -10.25 -8.71 9.16
N VAL A 409 -10.05 -9.60 10.15
CA VAL A 409 -9.33 -10.88 9.99
C VAL A 409 -9.92 -11.70 8.85
N LYS A 410 -11.24 -11.98 8.89
CA LYS A 410 -11.93 -12.81 7.90
C LYS A 410 -11.83 -12.25 6.48
N THR A 411 -11.94 -10.94 6.31
CA THR A 411 -11.83 -10.30 4.99
C THR A 411 -10.41 -10.34 4.44
N ALA A 412 -9.41 -10.06 5.27
CA ALA A 412 -7.99 -10.13 4.90
C ALA A 412 -7.58 -11.55 4.48
N GLU A 413 -8.00 -12.57 5.23
CA GLU A 413 -7.78 -13.98 4.90
C GLU A 413 -8.41 -14.36 3.57
N LYS A 414 -9.70 -14.06 3.39
CA LYS A 414 -10.42 -14.38 2.14
C LYS A 414 -9.74 -13.76 0.93
N PHE A 415 -9.28 -12.50 1.04
CA PHE A 415 -8.57 -11.83 -0.03
C PHE A 415 -7.24 -12.51 -0.36
N LEU A 416 -6.41 -12.81 0.64
CA LEU A 416 -5.12 -13.47 0.45
C LEU A 416 -5.29 -14.88 -0.13
N THR A 417 -6.26 -15.65 0.38
CA THR A 417 -6.60 -17.00 -0.10
C THR A 417 -7.12 -16.95 -1.53
N SER A 418 -8.12 -16.13 -1.82
CA SER A 418 -8.70 -16.01 -3.17
C SER A 418 -7.66 -15.55 -4.18
N SER A 419 -6.86 -14.54 -3.83
CA SER A 419 -5.79 -14.04 -4.70
C SER A 419 -4.76 -15.14 -4.99
N THR A 420 -4.42 -15.94 -3.99
CA THR A 420 -3.48 -17.05 -4.16
C THR A 420 -4.06 -18.14 -5.07
N GLU A 421 -5.33 -18.50 -4.89
CA GLU A 421 -5.97 -19.52 -5.72
C GLU A 421 -6.17 -19.06 -7.18
N GLU A 422 -6.45 -17.78 -7.43
CA GLU A 422 -6.45 -17.21 -8.79
C GLU A 422 -5.06 -17.31 -9.45
N MET A 423 -3.99 -17.04 -8.71
CA MET A 423 -2.62 -17.21 -9.23
C MET A 423 -2.30 -18.68 -9.52
N LYS A 424 -2.72 -19.61 -8.65
CA LYS A 424 -2.58 -21.05 -8.91
C LYS A 424 -3.35 -21.46 -10.16
N MET A 425 -4.58 -20.97 -10.34
CA MET A 425 -5.37 -21.22 -11.55
C MET A 425 -4.66 -20.72 -12.82
N ALA A 426 -4.05 -19.54 -12.77
CA ALA A 426 -3.26 -19.02 -13.88
C ALA A 426 -2.01 -19.88 -14.16
N LEU A 427 -1.30 -20.33 -13.12
CA LEU A 427 -0.18 -21.28 -13.26
C LEU A 427 -0.65 -22.59 -13.92
N ARG A 428 -1.83 -23.11 -13.50
CA ARG A 428 -2.42 -24.31 -14.10
C ARG A 428 -2.74 -24.12 -15.59
N ALA A 429 -3.31 -22.96 -15.94
CA ALA A 429 -3.61 -22.58 -17.31
C ALA A 429 -2.36 -22.42 -18.18
N MET A 430 -1.18 -22.22 -17.60
CA MET A 430 0.13 -22.22 -18.28
C MET A 430 0.82 -23.59 -18.25
N GLY A 431 0.18 -24.63 -17.68
CA GLY A 431 0.75 -25.97 -17.55
C GLY A 431 1.85 -26.08 -16.48
N LYS A 432 1.88 -25.16 -15.49
CA LYS A 432 2.94 -25.08 -14.48
C LYS A 432 2.52 -25.65 -13.14
N ARG A 433 3.41 -26.42 -12.50
CA ARG A 433 3.16 -27.08 -11.20
C ARG A 433 3.75 -26.33 -10.01
N SER A 434 4.57 -25.32 -10.27
CA SER A 434 5.19 -24.50 -9.24
C SER A 434 5.38 -23.06 -9.71
N LEU A 435 5.32 -22.13 -8.76
CA LEU A 435 5.72 -20.74 -8.98
C LEU A 435 7.18 -20.63 -9.47
N LYS A 436 8.04 -21.60 -9.15
CA LYS A 436 9.44 -21.64 -9.61
C LYS A 436 9.58 -21.86 -11.13
N GLU A 437 8.55 -22.40 -11.77
CA GLU A 437 8.52 -22.60 -13.23
C GLU A 437 8.06 -21.34 -13.97
N LEU A 438 7.54 -20.34 -13.25
CA LEU A 438 7.09 -19.07 -13.82
C LEU A 438 8.29 -18.20 -14.17
N SER A 439 8.22 -17.57 -15.33
CA SER A 439 9.28 -16.69 -15.83
C SER A 439 8.72 -15.64 -16.79
N LYS A 440 9.58 -14.70 -17.18
CA LYS A 440 9.24 -13.71 -18.21
C LYS A 440 8.88 -14.32 -19.57
N LYS A 441 9.25 -15.59 -19.83
CA LYS A 441 8.91 -16.28 -21.09
C LYS A 441 7.43 -16.64 -21.16
N ASP A 442 6.73 -16.59 -20.05
CA ASP A 442 5.29 -16.87 -19.96
C ASP A 442 4.45 -15.61 -20.16
N LEU A 443 5.10 -14.50 -20.57
CA LEU A 443 4.48 -13.19 -20.75
C LEU A 443 4.56 -12.75 -22.22
N VAL A 444 3.52 -12.05 -22.66
CA VAL A 444 3.43 -11.34 -23.94
C VAL A 444 2.76 -9.99 -23.70
N SER A 445 3.09 -8.96 -24.48
CA SER A 445 2.42 -7.66 -24.35
C SER A 445 1.72 -7.23 -25.64
N TYR A 446 0.54 -6.63 -25.52
CA TYR A 446 -0.17 -6.00 -26.63
C TYR A 446 0.19 -4.52 -26.82
N ASP A 447 1.17 -4.01 -26.06
CA ASP A 447 1.75 -2.70 -26.24
C ASP A 447 3.23 -2.84 -26.64
N GLU A 448 3.58 -2.39 -27.83
CA GLU A 448 4.92 -2.58 -28.43
C GLU A 448 6.02 -1.94 -27.57
N LEU A 449 5.76 -0.75 -27.03
CA LEU A 449 6.71 -0.04 -26.19
C LEU A 449 6.99 -0.83 -24.91
N THR A 450 5.93 -1.32 -24.25
CA THR A 450 6.03 -2.18 -23.06
C THR A 450 6.81 -3.46 -23.39
N ALA A 451 6.44 -4.18 -24.46
CA ALA A 451 7.13 -5.39 -24.91
C ALA A 451 8.64 -5.17 -25.06
N LYS A 452 9.02 -4.09 -25.76
CA LYS A 452 10.41 -3.69 -25.99
C LYS A 452 11.14 -3.32 -24.70
N MET A 453 10.50 -2.59 -23.79
CA MET A 453 11.12 -2.11 -22.54
C MET A 453 11.52 -3.26 -21.61
N ILE A 454 10.71 -4.31 -21.51
CA ILE A 454 10.97 -5.45 -20.61
C ILE A 454 11.49 -6.71 -21.34
N GLY A 455 11.66 -6.63 -22.67
CA GLY A 455 12.17 -7.73 -23.48
C GLY A 455 11.30 -8.98 -23.40
N ILE A 456 10.00 -8.80 -23.66
CA ILE A 456 9.02 -9.87 -23.91
C ILE A 456 8.39 -9.67 -25.30
N PRO A 457 7.79 -10.70 -25.91
CA PRO A 457 7.24 -10.57 -27.27
C PRO A 457 6.06 -9.60 -27.35
N PHE A 458 5.97 -8.90 -28.49
CA PHE A 458 4.82 -8.08 -28.85
C PHE A 458 3.76 -8.98 -29.51
N SER A 459 2.51 -8.91 -29.02
CA SER A 459 1.47 -9.88 -29.39
C SER A 459 1.04 -9.82 -30.85
N PHE A 460 1.36 -8.75 -31.57
CA PHE A 460 1.08 -8.62 -33.00
C PHE A 460 2.15 -9.30 -33.86
N GLU A 461 3.36 -9.49 -33.32
CA GLU A 461 4.45 -10.17 -34.01
C GLU A 461 4.40 -11.69 -33.76
N PRO A 462 4.77 -12.51 -34.76
CA PRO A 462 4.90 -13.94 -34.54
C PRO A 462 6.00 -14.23 -33.51
N TRP A 463 5.81 -15.30 -32.73
CA TRP A 463 6.79 -15.73 -31.75
C TRP A 463 8.03 -16.32 -32.45
N GLU A 464 9.14 -15.58 -32.45
CA GLU A 464 10.44 -16.07 -32.93
C GLU A 464 11.26 -16.60 -31.74
N ASN A 465 11.75 -17.85 -31.87
CA ASN A 465 12.45 -18.59 -30.80
C ASN A 465 13.82 -18.04 -30.44
#